data_AF-A0A1Q5IXJ8-F1
#
_entry.id   AF-A0A1Q5IXJ8-F1
#
_cell.length_a   1.000
_cell.length_b   1.000
_cell.length_c   1.000
_cell.angle_alpha   90.00
_cell.angle_beta   90.00
_cell.angle_gamma   90.00
#
_symmetry.space_group_name_H-M   'P 1'
#
loop_
_entity.id
_entity.type
_entity.pdbx_description
1 polymer ?
#
loop_
_entity_poly.entity_id
_entity_poly.type
_entity_poly.pdbx_seq_one_letter_code
_entity_poly.pdbx_strand_id
1 'polypeptide(L)'
;MTASPHAAAHLAQLNVATLLHPLDDPRLAPFVEQLDPVNAAADGTPGFVWRLVEDGATDATALRPAGEDVIVNLSVWETQEALWDFAYRSGHLEVMRRRRDWFARHVESHLVLWWVPAGHVPSVTEALERLADLRANGPSPRAFTFASSYSATEAAEHSEHAEHAEVASVGESPAR
;
A
#
# COMPACT_ATOMS: atom_id res chain seq x y z
N MET A 1 -6.89 -31.80 -12.18
CA MET A 1 -6.14 -30.63 -11.70
C MET A 1 -7.10 -29.47 -11.69
N THR A 2 -7.75 -29.23 -10.55
CA THR A 2 -8.62 -28.06 -10.36
C THR A 2 -7.70 -26.84 -10.25
N ALA A 3 -7.80 -25.93 -11.21
CA ALA A 3 -7.25 -24.59 -11.04
C ALA A 3 -7.85 -24.03 -9.75
N SER A 4 -7.00 -23.59 -8.82
CA SER A 4 -7.47 -22.77 -7.71
C SER A 4 -8.24 -21.59 -8.31
N PRO A 5 -9.45 -21.26 -7.84
CA PRO A 5 -10.09 -20.03 -8.27
C PRO A 5 -9.12 -18.90 -7.91
N HIS A 6 -8.62 -18.15 -8.89
CA HIS A 6 -7.99 -16.87 -8.60
C HIS A 6 -8.97 -16.13 -7.70
N ALA A 7 -8.53 -15.76 -6.50
CA ALA A 7 -9.38 -15.06 -5.55
C ALA A 7 -9.96 -13.84 -6.27
N ALA A 8 -11.26 -13.58 -6.11
CA ALA A 8 -11.95 -12.47 -6.77
C ALA A 8 -11.41 -11.07 -6.35
N ALA A 9 -10.47 -11.05 -5.39
CA ALA A 9 -9.83 -9.87 -4.86
C ALA A 9 -8.32 -10.11 -4.66
N HIS A 10 -7.57 -9.03 -4.73
CA HIS A 10 -6.15 -8.92 -4.37
C HIS A 10 -5.99 -7.95 -3.21
N LEU A 11 -4.82 -7.96 -2.58
CA LEU A 11 -4.45 -7.04 -1.51
C LEU A 11 -3.55 -5.94 -2.06
N ALA A 12 -4.01 -4.69 -1.96
CA ALA A 12 -3.19 -3.52 -2.21
C ALA A 12 -2.51 -3.04 -0.93
N GLN A 13 -1.31 -2.46 -1.08
CA GLN A 13 -0.51 -1.94 0.01
C GLN A 13 0.17 -0.64 -0.41
N LEU A 14 0.09 0.38 0.46
CA LEU A 14 0.86 1.61 0.34
C LEU A 14 1.76 1.79 1.56
N ASN A 15 2.99 2.22 1.32
CA ASN A 15 3.91 2.75 2.33
C ASN A 15 4.31 4.17 1.94
N VAL A 16 4.36 5.06 2.93
CA VAL A 16 4.93 6.40 2.80
C VAL A 16 6.10 6.55 3.77
N ALA A 17 7.24 7.03 3.28
CA ALA A 17 8.45 7.18 4.08
C ALA A 17 9.04 8.58 3.89
N THR A 18 9.24 9.32 4.98
CA THR A 18 9.88 10.64 4.93
C THR A 18 11.38 10.48 5.06
N LEU A 19 12.13 10.92 4.05
CA LEU A 19 13.59 10.89 4.03
C LEU A 19 14.19 11.86 5.05
N LEU A 20 15.35 11.52 5.60
CA LEU A 20 16.14 12.40 6.46
C LEU A 20 16.95 13.43 5.67
N HIS A 21 17.31 13.10 4.43
CA HIS A 21 18.07 13.94 3.50
C HIS A 21 17.54 13.74 2.06
N PRO A 22 17.84 14.66 1.13
CA PRO A 22 17.51 14.47 -0.28
C PRO A 22 17.99 13.13 -0.84
N LEU A 23 17.27 12.59 -1.83
CA LEU A 23 17.53 11.25 -2.35
C LEU A 23 18.91 11.12 -3.04
N ASP A 24 19.44 12.21 -3.58
CA ASP A 24 20.77 12.31 -4.21
C ASP A 24 21.91 12.55 -3.20
N ASP A 25 21.60 12.68 -1.91
CA ASP A 25 22.60 12.83 -0.87
C ASP A 25 23.41 11.53 -0.70
N PRO A 26 24.75 11.58 -0.61
CA PRO A 26 25.59 10.38 -0.43
C PRO A 26 25.22 9.51 0.79
N ARG A 27 24.57 10.09 1.80
CA ARG A 27 24.07 9.35 2.98
C ARG A 27 22.91 8.41 2.65
N LEU A 28 22.19 8.68 1.56
CA LEU A 28 21.08 7.86 1.06
C LEU A 28 21.53 6.84 0.01
N ALA A 29 22.77 6.92 -0.48
CA ALA A 29 23.30 5.98 -1.47
C ALA A 29 23.12 4.49 -1.08
N PRO A 30 23.37 4.06 0.19
CA PRO A 30 23.14 2.68 0.58
C PRO A 30 21.67 2.26 0.55
N PHE A 31 20.72 3.20 0.65
CA PHE A 31 19.29 2.93 0.48
C PHE A 31 18.93 2.83 -1.01
N VAL A 32 19.43 3.76 -1.83
CA VAL A 32 19.21 3.77 -3.28
C VAL A 32 19.74 2.48 -3.92
N GLU A 33 20.91 2.01 -3.51
CA GLU A 33 21.51 0.74 -3.95
C GLU A 33 20.64 -0.50 -3.62
N GLN A 34 19.71 -0.41 -2.66
CA GLN A 34 18.80 -1.49 -2.30
C GLN A 34 17.48 -1.47 -3.08
N LEU A 35 17.17 -0.39 -3.80
CA LEU A 35 15.91 -0.28 -4.56
C LEU A 35 15.76 -1.41 -5.57
N ASP A 36 16.75 -1.57 -6.46
CA ASP A 36 16.72 -2.60 -7.49
C ASP A 36 16.67 -4.03 -6.90
N PRO A 37 17.53 -4.42 -5.94
CA PRO A 37 17.44 -5.73 -5.29
C PRO A 37 16.09 -6.01 -4.62
N VAL A 38 15.52 -5.01 -3.92
CA VAL A 38 14.22 -5.16 -3.24
C VAL A 38 13.09 -5.28 -4.25
N ASN A 39 13.10 -4.46 -5.30
CA ASN A 39 12.12 -4.52 -6.39
C ASN A 39 12.18 -5.88 -7.10
N ALA A 40 13.37 -6.35 -7.46
CA ALA A 40 13.55 -7.66 -8.09
C ALA A 40 13.11 -8.81 -7.16
N ALA A 41 13.34 -8.69 -5.84
CA ALA A 41 12.86 -9.66 -4.87
C ALA A 41 11.32 -9.68 -4.80
N ALA A 42 10.67 -8.52 -4.86
CA ALA A 42 9.21 -8.43 -4.95
C ALA A 42 8.71 -9.12 -6.23
N ASP A 43 9.27 -8.73 -7.39
CA ASP A 43 8.90 -9.25 -8.71
C ASP A 43 9.05 -10.78 -8.80
N GLY A 44 9.99 -11.37 -8.04
CA GLY A 44 10.21 -12.82 -7.96
C GLY A 44 9.43 -13.56 -6.86
N THR A 45 8.67 -12.86 -6.02
CA THR A 45 7.93 -13.47 -4.91
C THR A 45 6.62 -14.10 -5.42
N PRO A 46 6.32 -15.38 -5.11
CA PRO A 46 5.03 -15.98 -5.42
C PRO A 46 3.87 -15.17 -4.81
N GLY A 47 2.88 -14.84 -5.63
CA GLY A 47 1.74 -14.02 -5.23
C GLY A 47 1.95 -12.51 -5.35
N PHE A 48 3.10 -12.05 -5.87
CA PHE A 48 3.25 -10.66 -6.33
C PHE A 48 2.45 -10.44 -7.62
N VAL A 49 1.69 -9.34 -7.69
CA VAL A 49 0.83 -9.03 -8.85
C VAL A 49 1.34 -7.79 -9.59
N TRP A 50 1.63 -6.71 -8.87
CA TRP A 50 2.00 -5.43 -9.47
C TRP A 50 2.68 -4.49 -8.46
N ARG A 51 3.49 -3.55 -8.95
CA ARG A 51 3.97 -2.39 -8.17
C ARG A 51 3.99 -1.13 -9.01
N LEU A 52 3.86 0.00 -8.32
CA LEU A 52 3.99 1.33 -8.91
C LEU A 52 5.42 1.54 -9.40
N VAL A 53 5.53 1.98 -10.64
CA VAL A 53 6.74 2.39 -11.32
C VAL A 53 6.42 3.67 -12.07
N GLU A 54 7.31 4.66 -12.04
CA GLU A 54 7.15 5.87 -12.87
C GLU A 54 7.30 5.52 -14.36
N ASP A 55 6.61 6.26 -15.24
CA ASP A 55 6.69 6.02 -16.67
C ASP A 55 8.14 6.16 -17.17
N GLY A 56 8.67 5.08 -17.77
CA GLY A 56 10.05 5.01 -18.23
C GLY A 56 11.12 4.78 -17.15
N ALA A 57 10.73 4.58 -15.88
CA ALA A 57 11.63 4.30 -14.77
C ALA A 57 11.60 2.82 -14.33
N THR A 58 12.42 2.47 -13.34
CA THR A 58 12.42 1.14 -12.70
C THR A 58 11.72 1.12 -11.33
N ASP A 59 11.45 2.30 -10.75
CA ASP A 59 10.76 2.47 -9.48
C ASP A 59 9.89 3.75 -9.42
N ALA A 60 9.26 3.98 -8.28
CA ALA A 60 8.38 5.11 -8.01
C ALA A 60 9.04 6.23 -7.18
N THR A 61 10.35 6.15 -6.94
CA THR A 61 11.08 7.05 -6.02
C THR A 61 11.29 8.45 -6.56
N ALA A 62 10.84 8.78 -7.78
CA ALA A 62 10.73 10.14 -8.28
C ALA A 62 9.34 10.75 -8.03
N LEU A 63 8.32 9.94 -7.76
CA LEU A 63 6.99 10.43 -7.42
C LEU A 63 7.02 11.08 -6.03
N ARG A 64 6.52 12.32 -5.93
CA ARG A 64 6.43 13.10 -4.68
C ARG A 64 4.99 13.45 -4.28
N PRO A 65 4.07 12.46 -4.20
CA PRO A 65 2.65 12.74 -4.04
C PRO A 65 2.27 13.20 -2.61
N ALA A 66 3.19 13.05 -1.65
CA ALA A 66 2.96 13.40 -0.24
C ALA A 66 4.03 14.39 0.30
N GLY A 67 4.79 15.04 -0.58
CA GLY A 67 5.85 16.01 -0.25
C GLY A 67 7.19 15.68 -0.89
N GLU A 68 8.05 16.70 -1.04
CA GLU A 68 9.38 16.62 -1.70
C GLU A 68 10.35 15.63 -1.03
N ASP A 69 10.20 15.40 0.28
CA ASP A 69 11.01 14.46 1.04
C ASP A 69 10.31 13.11 1.27
N VAL A 70 9.17 12.86 0.63
CA VAL A 70 8.38 11.64 0.85
C VAL A 70 8.47 10.69 -0.32
N ILE A 71 8.97 9.49 -0.06
CA ILE A 71 8.92 8.36 -0.98
C ILE A 71 7.65 7.56 -0.71
N VAL A 72 7.05 7.05 -1.79
CA VAL A 72 5.96 6.10 -1.71
C VAL A 72 6.34 4.77 -2.36
N ASN A 73 5.85 3.68 -1.80
CA ASN A 73 5.80 2.38 -2.47
C ASN A 73 4.37 1.89 -2.44
N LEU A 74 3.86 1.51 -3.61
CA LEU A 74 2.50 1.01 -3.80
C LEU A 74 2.59 -0.30 -4.56
N SER A 75 1.98 -1.36 -4.04
CA SER A 75 2.02 -2.70 -4.60
C SER A 75 0.73 -3.47 -4.42
N VAL A 76 0.53 -4.50 -5.24
CA VAL A 76 -0.62 -5.41 -5.23
C VAL A 76 -0.12 -6.85 -5.15
N TRP A 77 -0.80 -7.64 -4.32
CA TRP A 77 -0.46 -9.01 -3.97
C TRP A 77 -1.70 -9.89 -4.02
N GLU A 78 -1.56 -11.17 -4.30
CA GLU A 78 -2.69 -12.11 -4.27
C GLU A 78 -3.26 -12.27 -2.87
N THR A 79 -2.41 -12.28 -1.84
CA THR A 79 -2.83 -12.47 -0.45
C THR A 79 -1.99 -11.67 0.56
N GLN A 80 -2.49 -11.55 1.79
CA GLN A 80 -1.76 -10.92 2.90
C GLN A 80 -0.50 -11.71 3.28
N GLU A 81 -0.55 -13.05 3.18
CA GLU A 81 0.57 -13.94 3.47
C GLU A 81 1.71 -13.75 2.46
N ALA A 82 1.41 -13.62 1.16
CA ALA A 82 2.42 -13.39 0.13
C ALA A 82 3.18 -12.09 0.38
N LEU A 83 2.45 -11.01 0.69
CA LEU A 83 3.04 -9.73 1.07
C LEU A 83 3.85 -9.84 2.37
N TRP A 84 3.36 -10.59 3.37
CA TRP A 84 4.07 -10.78 4.63
C TRP A 84 5.39 -11.54 4.44
N ASP A 85 5.38 -12.59 3.62
CA ASP A 85 6.57 -13.37 3.28
C ASP A 85 7.60 -12.51 2.55
N PHE A 86 7.18 -11.69 1.59
CA PHE A 86 8.06 -10.68 0.99
C PHE A 86 8.62 -9.73 2.07
N ALA A 87 7.76 -9.13 2.89
CA ALA A 87 8.14 -8.08 3.81
C ALA A 87 9.14 -8.55 4.88
N TYR A 88 9.03 -9.80 5.35
CA TYR A 88 9.77 -10.30 6.50
C TYR A 88 10.70 -11.49 6.23
N ARG A 89 10.60 -12.14 5.06
CA ARG A 89 11.46 -13.29 4.70
C ARG A 89 12.33 -13.07 3.45
N SER A 90 12.34 -11.86 2.89
CA SER A 90 13.19 -11.49 1.74
C SER A 90 14.34 -10.54 2.13
N GLY A 91 15.13 -10.10 1.13
CA GLY A 91 16.14 -9.05 1.28
C GLY A 91 15.58 -7.72 1.81
N HIS A 92 14.27 -7.49 1.72
CA HIS A 92 13.60 -6.32 2.28
C HIS A 92 13.79 -6.18 3.80
N LEU A 93 14.00 -7.29 4.52
CA LEU A 93 14.23 -7.28 5.96
C LEU A 93 15.46 -6.45 6.35
N GLU A 94 16.50 -6.41 5.51
CA GLU A 94 17.71 -5.63 5.78
C GLU A 94 17.44 -4.12 5.71
N VAL A 95 16.66 -3.68 4.71
CA VAL A 95 16.19 -2.29 4.63
C VAL A 95 15.35 -1.93 5.86
N MET A 96 14.46 -2.83 6.28
CA MET A 96 13.62 -2.62 7.46
C MET A 96 14.40 -2.49 8.77
N ARG A 97 15.52 -3.20 8.92
CA ARG A 97 16.41 -3.10 10.09
C ARG A 97 17.12 -1.75 10.14
N ARG A 98 17.53 -1.24 8.99
CA ARG A 98 18.32 -0.01 8.84
C ARG A 98 17.49 1.23 8.51
N ARG A 99 16.16 1.10 8.40
CA ARG A 99 15.23 2.18 8.03
C ARG A 99 15.43 3.51 8.77
N ARG A 100 15.92 3.47 10.01
CA ARG A 100 16.20 4.67 10.83
C ARG A 100 17.41 5.47 10.37
N ASP A 101 18.29 4.87 9.58
CA ASP A 101 19.44 5.54 8.97
C ASP A 101 19.00 6.51 7.86
N TRP A 102 17.82 6.28 7.28
CA TRP A 102 17.35 6.95 6.06
C TRP A 102 16.02 7.68 6.23
N PHE A 103 15.16 7.21 7.12
CA PHE A 103 13.80 7.71 7.27
C PHE A 103 13.53 8.30 8.65
N ALA A 104 12.78 9.41 8.66
CA ALA A 104 12.24 9.99 9.87
C ALA A 104 11.28 9.02 10.56
N ARG A 105 11.21 9.11 11.89
CA ARG A 105 10.27 8.30 12.66
C ARG A 105 8.84 8.77 12.37
N HIS A 106 7.99 7.84 11.95
CA HIS A 106 6.57 8.11 11.78
C HIS A 106 5.87 8.27 13.14
N VAL A 107 5.11 9.35 13.28
CA VAL A 107 4.25 9.62 14.44
C VAL A 107 2.85 9.03 14.22
N GLU A 108 2.42 8.94 12.96
CA GLU A 108 1.16 8.36 12.53
C GLU A 108 1.38 7.08 11.70
N SER A 109 0.30 6.38 11.33
CA SER A 109 0.35 5.24 10.41
C SER A 109 1.00 5.64 9.09
N HIS A 110 1.98 4.87 8.64
CA HIS A 110 2.72 5.08 7.39
C HIS A 110 2.50 3.96 6.36
N LEU A 111 1.81 2.90 6.80
CA LEU A 111 1.46 1.73 6.01
C LEU A 111 -0.06 1.60 6.01
N VAL A 112 -0.65 1.29 4.86
CA VAL A 112 -2.05 0.89 4.74
C VAL A 112 -2.21 -0.29 3.79
N LEU A 113 -3.11 -1.19 4.14
CA LEU A 113 -3.55 -2.37 3.39
C LEU A 113 -5.05 -2.25 3.11
N TRP A 114 -5.49 -2.68 1.94
CA TRP A 114 -6.90 -2.80 1.61
C TRP A 114 -7.13 -3.82 0.50
N TRP A 115 -8.32 -4.41 0.46
CA TRP A 115 -8.69 -5.33 -0.61
C TRP A 115 -9.17 -4.57 -1.84
N VAL A 116 -8.75 -5.04 -3.01
CA VAL A 116 -9.15 -4.52 -4.31
C VAL A 116 -9.66 -5.66 -5.18
N PRO A 117 -10.59 -5.43 -6.13
CA PRO A 117 -10.97 -6.46 -7.09
C PRO A 117 -9.76 -7.02 -7.84
N ALA A 118 -9.76 -8.31 -8.16
CA ALA A 118 -8.68 -8.90 -8.94
C ALA A 118 -8.56 -8.19 -10.30
N GLY A 119 -7.33 -7.79 -10.66
CA GLY A 119 -7.04 -7.00 -11.86
C GLY A 119 -7.17 -5.48 -11.69
N HIS A 120 -7.66 -4.98 -10.55
CA HIS A 120 -7.61 -3.56 -10.24
C HIS A 120 -6.19 -3.11 -9.91
N VAL A 121 -5.76 -2.02 -10.54
CA VAL A 121 -4.49 -1.36 -10.24
C VAL A 121 -4.80 -0.03 -9.54
N PRO A 122 -4.49 0.09 -8.24
CA PRO A 122 -4.84 1.28 -7.48
C PRO A 122 -4.04 2.49 -7.93
N SER A 123 -4.68 3.65 -7.94
CA SER A 123 -3.98 4.93 -8.16
C SER A 123 -3.28 5.40 -6.89
N VAL A 124 -2.29 6.29 -7.04
CA VAL A 124 -1.65 6.95 -5.89
C VAL A 124 -2.66 7.76 -5.08
N THR A 125 -3.62 8.41 -5.75
CA THR A 125 -4.68 9.18 -5.09
C THR A 125 -5.57 8.28 -4.23
N GLU A 126 -6.03 7.15 -4.77
CA GLU A 126 -6.79 6.14 -4.02
C GLU A 126 -6.01 5.66 -2.80
N ALA A 127 -4.73 5.32 -2.99
CA ALA A 127 -3.88 4.82 -1.93
C ALA A 127 -3.70 5.84 -0.78
N LEU A 128 -3.53 7.13 -1.12
CA LEU A 128 -3.42 8.20 -0.13
C LEU A 128 -4.74 8.47 0.60
N GLU A 129 -5.88 8.34 -0.10
CA GLU A 129 -7.21 8.40 0.52
C GLU A 129 -7.37 7.29 1.58
N ARG A 130 -6.99 6.06 1.26
CA ARG A 130 -7.04 4.93 2.22
C ARG A 130 -6.14 5.17 3.42
N LEU A 131 -4.95 5.73 3.22
CA LEU A 131 -4.06 6.07 4.32
C LEU A 131 -4.63 7.18 5.21
N ALA A 132 -5.26 8.20 4.62
CA ALA A 132 -5.92 9.26 5.35
C ALA A 132 -7.11 8.75 6.17
N ASP A 133 -7.93 7.88 5.59
CA ASP A 133 -9.05 7.19 6.25
C ASP A 133 -8.57 6.40 7.47
N LEU A 134 -7.53 5.58 7.31
CA LEU A 134 -6.91 4.83 8.41
C LEU A 134 -6.41 5.73 9.55
N ARG A 135 -5.82 6.89 9.22
CA ARG A 135 -5.32 7.84 10.23
C ARG A 135 -6.45 8.52 10.98
N ALA A 136 -7.52 8.89 10.28
CA ALA A 136 -8.65 9.60 10.85
C ALA A 136 -9.57 8.69 11.69
N ASN A 137 -9.83 7.48 11.18
CA ASN A 137 -10.89 6.61 11.68
C ASN A 137 -10.37 5.33 12.34
N GLY A 138 -9.07 5.04 12.21
CA GLY A 138 -8.48 3.78 12.66
C GLY A 138 -8.74 2.61 11.70
N PRO A 139 -8.29 1.39 12.05
CA PRO A 139 -8.42 0.22 11.18
C PRO A 139 -9.88 -0.18 10.91
N SER A 140 -10.19 -0.50 9.66
CA SER A 140 -11.48 -0.99 9.19
C SER A 140 -11.31 -1.92 7.98
N PRO A 141 -12.35 -2.63 7.51
CA PRO A 141 -12.29 -3.39 6.26
C PRO A 141 -11.92 -2.54 5.04
N ARG A 142 -12.19 -1.22 5.08
CA ARG A 142 -11.81 -0.26 4.02
C ARG A 142 -10.31 0.04 4.01
N ALA A 143 -9.66 0.10 5.17
CA ALA A 143 -8.26 0.46 5.30
C ALA A 143 -7.69 -0.06 6.64
N PHE A 144 -6.65 -0.87 6.59
CA PHE A 144 -6.07 -1.52 7.77
C PHE A 144 -4.55 -1.66 7.66
N THR A 145 -3.92 -2.33 8.63
CA THR A 145 -2.47 -2.64 8.65
C THR A 145 -2.26 -4.10 9.01
N PHE A 146 -1.01 -4.58 9.02
CA PHE A 146 -0.70 -5.93 9.53
C PHE A 146 -1.09 -6.16 11.01
N ALA A 147 -1.41 -5.12 11.77
CA ALA A 147 -1.91 -5.27 13.15
C ALA A 147 -3.38 -5.73 13.21
N SER A 148 -4.06 -5.80 12.06
CA SER A 148 -5.45 -6.23 11.93
C SER A 148 -5.59 -7.17 10.74
N SER A 149 -6.64 -7.99 10.75
CA SER A 149 -6.95 -8.89 9.65
C SER A 149 -8.41 -8.75 9.30
N TYR A 150 -8.67 -8.48 8.03
CA TYR A 150 -10.01 -8.41 7.43
C TYR A 150 -9.96 -9.25 6.17
N SER A 151 -11.05 -9.95 5.85
CA SER A 151 -11.20 -10.69 4.61
C SER A 151 -11.66 -9.79 3.46
N ALA A 152 -11.45 -10.25 2.23
CA ALA A 152 -11.99 -9.57 1.04
C ALA A 152 -13.53 -9.50 1.07
N THR A 153 -14.19 -10.49 1.66
CA THR A 153 -15.66 -10.50 1.84
C THR A 153 -16.10 -9.37 2.76
N GLU A 154 -15.46 -9.22 3.93
CA GLU A 154 -15.79 -8.13 4.87
C GLU A 154 -15.57 -6.75 4.25
N ALA A 155 -14.55 -6.59 3.40
CA ALA A 155 -14.29 -5.34 2.69
C ALA A 155 -15.35 -5.04 1.61
N ALA A 156 -15.83 -6.06 0.90
CA ALA A 156 -16.91 -5.94 -0.07
C ALA A 156 -18.22 -5.53 0.64
N GLU A 157 -18.60 -6.26 1.69
CA GLU A 157 -19.80 -5.98 2.48
C GLU A 157 -19.75 -4.56 3.08
N HIS A 158 -18.60 -4.13 3.59
CA HIS A 158 -18.45 -2.77 4.13
C HIS A 158 -18.64 -1.69 3.06
N SER A 159 -18.19 -1.93 1.84
CA SER A 159 -18.35 -0.97 0.73
C SER A 159 -19.82 -0.84 0.34
N GLU A 160 -20.54 -1.97 0.21
CA GLU A 160 -21.97 -1.99 -0.10
C GLU A 160 -22.80 -1.27 0.98
N HIS A 161 -22.47 -1.45 2.27
CA HIS A 161 -23.18 -0.74 3.35
C HIS A 161 -22.92 0.76 3.34
N ALA A 162 -21.69 1.19 3.02
CA ALA A 162 -21.34 2.61 2.91
C ALA A 162 -22.08 3.27 1.74
N GLU A 163 -22.13 2.62 0.57
CA GLU A 163 -22.85 3.11 -0.60
C GLU A 163 -24.36 3.24 -0.32
N HIS A 164 -24.98 2.23 0.31
CA HIS A 164 -26.39 2.31 0.69
C HIS A 164 -26.69 3.41 1.72
N ALA A 165 -25.80 3.64 2.69
CA ALA A 165 -25.95 4.70 3.68
C ALA A 165 -25.85 6.11 3.05
N GLU A 166 -24.96 6.29 2.07
CA GLU A 166 -24.81 7.55 1.35
C GLU A 166 -26.03 7.85 0.46
N VAL A 167 -26.55 6.85 -0.25
CA VAL A 167 -27.77 6.98 -1.07
C VAL A 167 -29.00 7.29 -0.21
N ALA A 168 -29.11 6.69 0.99
CA ALA A 168 -30.20 7.00 1.93
C ALA A 168 -30.13 8.44 2.46
N SER A 169 -28.93 8.99 2.67
CA SER A 169 -28.72 10.37 3.13
C SER A 169 -29.09 11.42 2.07
N VAL A 170 -28.80 11.14 0.79
CA VAL A 170 -29.12 12.04 -0.34
C VAL A 170 -30.63 12.09 -0.65
N GLY A 171 -31.37 11.03 -0.31
CA GLY A 171 -32.81 10.94 -0.50
C GLY A 171 -33.66 11.80 0.46
N GLU A 172 -33.07 12.39 1.49
CA GLU A 172 -33.77 13.12 2.55
C GLU A 172 -33.55 14.64 2.44
N SER A 173 -33.83 15.21 1.26
CA SER A 173 -33.89 16.66 1.09
C SER A 173 -35.36 17.13 1.16
N PRO A 174 -35.83 17.74 2.27
CA PRO A 174 -37.17 18.28 2.32
C PRO A 174 -37.25 19.51 1.43
N ALA A 175 -38.04 19.43 0.35
CA ALA A 175 -38.46 20.58 -0.41
C ALA A 175 -39.12 21.59 0.55
N ARG A 176 -38.56 22.81 0.61
CA ARG A 176 -39.18 23.99 1.21
C ARG A 176 -39.44 25.02 0.13
#